data_AF-V5XBG9-F1
#
_entry.id   AF-V5XBG9-F1
#
_cell.length_a   1.000
_cell.length_b   1.000
_cell.length_c   1.000
_cell.angle_alpha   90.00
_cell.angle_beta   90.00
_cell.angle_gamma   90.00
#
_symmetry.space_group_name_H-M   'P 1'
#
loop_
_entity.id
_entity.type
_entity.pdbx_description
1 polymer ?
#
loop_
_entity_poly.entity_id
_entity_poly.type
_entity_poly.pdbx_seq_one_letter_code
_entity_poly.pdbx_strand_id
1 'polypeptide(L)'
;MRLAIIIGALGVVFGDIGTSPIYTLQTVFNPADPHPVPLTEANVYGVVSLIFWSVMTIVTLTYVTLVMRADNHGEGGIMALITLLRRGASTRGHRTAIALGFLGLFGAALFFGDSMITPAISVLSAVEGLKTVEPGLKDWVVPITAVIIVALFSAQRQGTAAVGRFFGPVMIVWFVAIGACGVLGIAGNPGILAALSPTYAIAFMGGHFHIAFFALAAIVLAVTGAEALYADMGHFGRRAIVIGWLGLVLPACTLNYVGQGALLLRDDNVHSAPFFLLAPEWARLPLVLLATAATVIASQAVITGAFSVVSQAVQLGYLPRLRITHTSANAIGQIYVPWINWVLMMSVLTLVFAFRSSAALAYAFGMAVSGTITITTLLFLYYARQEWRWPLWALVAGGGALLLVDLMFLAANLTKLVHGAWLPLVIAICAFIVMTTWQRGRHLVTAARHEIEGPLRPFIDELADRQPPLVRVPGTAVFLNRSDDTTPLAMRTNVEHNHVLHEHAVIVAVETVPVPRLPDDKRISVDSLGYRDDGIVHVTVYVGYMERPDVPAALRMLPSEITEGGVDLDRASYFLSHLELVPGDSPDMTGWRKRLFVATSFLTADAAGYFHLPPDRTILVGSRLDV
;
A
#
# COMPACT_ATOMS: atom_id res chain seq x y z
N MET A 1 3.57 -8.77 26.55
CA MET A 1 2.90 -8.04 25.45
C MET A 1 3.84 -7.14 24.65
N ARG A 2 4.67 -6.27 25.26
CA ARG A 2 5.56 -5.35 24.51
C ARG A 2 6.67 -6.02 23.68
N LEU A 3 7.35 -7.05 24.20
CA LEU A 3 8.45 -7.71 23.48
C LEU A 3 7.96 -8.48 22.23
N ALA A 4 6.82 -9.15 22.31
CA ALA A 4 6.24 -9.88 21.19
C ALA A 4 5.90 -8.97 20.00
N ILE A 5 5.45 -7.73 20.27
CA ILE A 5 5.18 -6.73 19.22
C ILE A 5 6.48 -6.23 18.58
N ILE A 6 7.56 -6.05 19.37
CA ILE A 6 8.88 -5.70 18.84
C ILE A 6 9.43 -6.82 17.96
N ILE A 7 9.33 -8.08 18.39
CA ILE A 7 9.75 -9.24 17.60
C ILE A 7 8.91 -9.36 16.32
N GLY A 8 7.60 -9.09 16.40
CA GLY A 8 6.72 -9.02 15.23
C GLY A 8 7.15 -7.91 14.26
N ALA A 9 7.46 -6.71 14.77
CA ALA A 9 7.93 -5.59 13.97
C ALA A 9 9.27 -5.92 13.29
N LEU A 10 10.21 -6.55 13.99
CA LEU A 10 11.48 -7.06 13.43
C LEU A 10 11.25 -8.03 12.27
N GLY A 11 10.22 -8.87 12.38
CA GLY A 11 9.88 -9.86 11.37
C GLY A 11 9.18 -9.31 10.13
N VAL A 12 8.54 -8.14 10.19
CA VAL A 12 7.73 -7.63 9.08
C VAL A 12 8.29 -6.31 8.56
N VAL A 13 8.52 -5.35 9.45
CA VAL A 13 8.78 -3.96 9.05
C VAL A 13 10.19 -3.75 8.49
N PHE A 14 11.17 -4.52 8.97
CA PHE A 14 12.58 -4.28 8.69
C PHE A 14 13.20 -5.20 7.64
N GLY A 15 12.39 -6.05 7.00
CA GLY A 15 12.90 -6.98 5.99
C GLY A 15 13.57 -6.26 4.83
N ASP A 16 12.89 -5.26 4.24
CA ASP A 16 13.38 -4.55 3.06
C ASP A 16 14.72 -3.85 3.31
N ILE A 17 14.72 -2.85 4.20
CA ILE A 17 15.93 -2.12 4.60
C ILE A 17 17.03 -3.03 5.19
N GLY A 18 16.64 -4.14 5.83
CA GLY A 18 17.57 -5.10 6.42
C GLY A 18 18.26 -5.99 5.39
N THR A 19 17.75 -6.07 4.17
CA THR A 19 18.33 -6.85 3.06
C THR A 19 19.11 -5.98 2.06
N SER A 20 18.96 -4.66 2.10
CA SER A 20 19.77 -3.69 1.34
C SER A 20 21.29 -3.89 1.40
N PRO A 21 21.91 -4.34 2.53
CA PRO A 21 23.34 -4.60 2.57
C PRO A 21 23.83 -5.68 1.59
N ILE A 22 22.93 -6.56 1.11
CA ILE A 22 23.28 -7.61 0.14
C ILE A 22 23.78 -7.01 -1.18
N TYR A 23 23.16 -5.92 -1.64
CA TYR A 23 23.34 -5.40 -2.99
C TYR A 23 23.86 -3.95 -3.08
N THR A 24 23.78 -3.14 -2.02
CA THR A 24 24.13 -1.70 -2.10
C THR A 24 25.59 -1.48 -2.52
N LEU A 25 26.57 -2.00 -1.76
CA LEU A 25 27.99 -1.76 -2.03
C LEU A 25 28.46 -2.44 -3.32
N GLN A 26 27.93 -3.63 -3.59
CA GLN A 26 28.13 -4.32 -4.87
C GLN A 26 27.70 -3.44 -6.05
N THR A 27 26.58 -2.73 -5.92
CA THR A 27 26.08 -1.84 -6.98
C THR A 27 26.93 -0.59 -7.11
N VAL A 28 27.34 0.04 -6.00
CA VAL A 28 28.15 1.27 -6.02
C VAL A 28 29.52 1.05 -6.69
N PHE A 29 30.17 -0.07 -6.38
CA PHE A 29 31.50 -0.40 -6.89
C PHE A 29 31.47 -1.33 -8.11
N ASN A 30 30.31 -1.48 -8.77
CA ASN A 30 30.22 -2.30 -9.97
C ASN A 30 30.97 -1.65 -11.14
N PRO A 31 32.00 -2.29 -11.72
CA PRO A 31 32.71 -1.74 -12.88
C PRO A 31 31.84 -1.62 -14.14
N ALA A 32 30.72 -2.36 -14.18
CA ALA A 32 29.76 -2.30 -15.27
C ALA A 32 28.74 -1.16 -15.12
N ASP A 33 28.81 -0.34 -14.07
CA ASP A 33 27.98 0.87 -13.95
C ASP A 33 28.38 1.87 -15.05
N PRO A 34 27.42 2.52 -15.74
CA PRO A 34 27.72 3.60 -16.68
C PRO A 34 28.60 4.71 -16.07
N HIS A 35 28.53 4.88 -14.75
CA HIS A 35 29.32 5.83 -13.96
C HIS A 35 29.97 5.11 -12.77
N PRO A 36 31.00 4.27 -13.01
CA PRO A 36 31.57 3.43 -11.97
C PRO A 36 32.35 4.27 -10.97
N VAL A 37 32.22 3.95 -9.68
CA VAL A 37 33.04 4.54 -8.62
C VAL A 37 34.35 3.78 -8.56
N PRO A 38 35.52 4.42 -8.81
CA PRO A 38 36.81 3.74 -8.70
C PRO A 38 37.04 3.21 -7.30
N LEU A 39 37.54 1.98 -7.18
CA LEU A 39 37.88 1.39 -5.90
C LEU A 39 39.20 2.00 -5.39
N THR A 40 39.09 3.11 -4.66
CA THR A 40 40.21 3.77 -3.97
C THR A 40 39.88 3.91 -2.50
N GLU A 41 40.89 3.99 -1.65
CA GLU A 41 40.69 4.17 -0.20
C GLU A 41 39.77 5.36 0.09
N ALA A 42 40.05 6.53 -0.50
CA ALA A 42 39.24 7.73 -0.32
C ALA A 42 37.77 7.53 -0.73
N ASN A 43 37.51 6.82 -1.84
CA ASN A 43 36.16 6.54 -2.31
C ASN A 43 35.44 5.55 -1.40
N VAL A 44 36.12 4.53 -0.87
CA VAL A 44 35.52 3.57 0.07
C VAL A 44 35.10 4.26 1.36
N TYR A 45 35.98 5.07 1.98
CA TYR A 45 35.60 5.86 3.15
C TYR A 45 34.45 6.83 2.86
N GLY A 46 34.51 7.52 1.71
CA GLY A 46 33.48 8.45 1.26
C GLY A 46 32.11 7.79 1.08
N VAL A 47 32.05 6.66 0.37
CA VAL A 47 30.83 5.90 0.10
C VAL A 47 30.24 5.32 1.38
N VAL A 48 31.04 4.67 2.23
CA VAL A 48 30.56 4.10 3.50
C VAL A 48 30.01 5.20 4.41
N SER A 49 30.70 6.35 4.48
CA SER A 49 30.23 7.53 5.21
C SER A 49 28.91 8.06 4.66
N LEU A 50 28.81 8.17 3.33
CA LEU A 50 27.62 8.68 2.66
C LEU A 50 26.41 7.74 2.83
N ILE A 51 26.61 6.42 2.79
CA ILE A 51 25.57 5.42 3.12
C ILE A 51 25.09 5.63 4.55
N PHE A 52 26.00 5.66 5.52
CA PHE A 52 25.65 5.81 6.94
C PHE A 52 24.86 7.10 7.19
N TRP A 53 25.36 8.24 6.71
CA TRP A 53 24.68 9.53 6.92
C TRP A 53 23.39 9.67 6.14
N SER A 54 23.23 8.97 5.01
CA SER A 54 21.95 8.89 4.29
C SER A 54 20.90 8.11 5.10
N VAL A 55 21.28 6.96 5.66
CA VAL A 55 20.40 6.18 6.55
C VAL A 55 20.05 6.97 7.82
N MET A 56 21.02 7.68 8.40
CA MET A 56 20.75 8.54 9.56
C MET A 56 19.82 9.70 9.23
N THR A 57 19.99 10.35 8.07
CA THR A 57 19.19 11.52 7.69
C THR A 57 17.80 11.12 7.22
N ILE A 58 17.70 10.22 6.25
CA ILE A 58 16.42 9.83 5.64
C ILE A 58 15.66 8.93 6.60
N VAL A 59 16.24 7.79 7.01
CA VAL A 59 15.49 6.78 7.76
C VAL A 59 15.32 7.20 9.22
N THR A 60 16.41 7.55 9.90
CA THR A 60 16.35 7.81 11.35
C THR A 60 15.76 9.18 11.67
N LEU A 61 16.24 10.25 11.04
CA LEU A 61 15.78 11.61 11.31
C LEU A 61 14.45 11.89 10.61
N THR A 62 14.33 11.75 9.29
CA THR A 62 13.09 12.07 8.58
C THR A 62 11.97 11.08 8.92
N TYR A 63 12.16 9.78 8.71
CA TYR A 63 11.07 8.82 8.90
C TYR A 63 10.78 8.52 10.37
N VAL A 64 11.74 7.93 11.08
CA VAL A 64 11.53 7.40 12.44
C VAL A 64 11.25 8.51 13.46
N THR A 65 11.92 9.65 13.34
CA THR A 65 11.79 10.75 14.32
C THR A 65 10.68 11.73 13.98
N LEU A 66 10.48 12.06 12.69
CA LEU A 66 9.55 13.11 12.27
C LEU A 66 8.26 12.56 11.64
N VAL A 67 8.32 11.91 10.49
CA VAL A 67 7.15 11.50 9.69
C VAL A 67 6.26 10.52 10.45
N MET A 68 6.84 9.55 11.17
CA MET A 68 6.09 8.59 11.99
C MET A 68 5.31 9.21 13.17
N ARG A 69 5.43 10.51 13.43
CA ARG A 69 4.58 11.21 14.40
C ARG A 69 3.31 11.78 13.76
N ALA A 70 3.23 11.82 12.44
CA ALA A 70 2.04 12.20 11.70
C ALA A 70 1.24 10.93 11.39
N ASP A 71 0.41 10.48 12.34
CA ASP A 71 -0.47 9.31 12.15
C ASP A 71 -1.94 9.72 12.07
N ASN A 72 -2.73 8.90 11.37
CA ASN A 72 -4.18 9.02 11.29
C ASN A 72 -4.82 7.86 12.04
N HIS A 73 -5.22 8.08 13.30
CA HIS A 73 -5.75 7.03 14.18
C HIS A 73 -4.81 5.81 14.33
N GLY A 74 -3.49 6.06 14.39
CA GLY A 74 -2.47 5.01 14.48
C GLY A 74 -1.97 4.48 13.13
N GLU A 75 -2.66 4.74 12.01
CA GLU A 75 -2.17 4.40 10.67
C GLU A 75 -1.17 5.44 10.15
N GLY A 76 -0.11 4.96 9.49
CA GLY A 76 0.85 5.78 8.77
C GLY A 76 0.80 5.52 7.27
N GLY A 77 1.79 6.03 6.55
CA GLY A 77 1.88 5.94 5.09
C GLY A 77 1.35 7.17 4.35
N ILE A 78 1.63 7.23 3.05
CA ILE A 78 1.28 8.39 2.22
C ILE A 78 -0.23 8.65 2.16
N MET A 79 -1.04 7.59 2.19
CA MET A 79 -2.50 7.69 2.17
C MET A 79 -3.07 8.24 3.48
N ALA A 80 -2.44 7.92 4.62
CA ALA A 80 -2.76 8.52 5.91
C ALA A 80 -2.49 10.04 5.89
N LEU A 81 -1.32 10.46 5.35
CA LEU A 81 -1.00 11.87 5.12
C LEU A 81 -2.05 12.57 4.25
N ILE A 82 -2.43 12.00 3.11
CA ILE A 82 -3.47 12.59 2.23
C ILE A 82 -4.79 12.75 2.98
N THR A 83 -5.17 11.77 3.79
CA THR A 83 -6.42 11.81 4.55
C THR A 83 -6.39 12.93 5.59
N LEU A 84 -5.28 13.10 6.32
CA LEU A 84 -5.08 14.20 7.25
C LEU A 84 -5.12 15.56 6.55
N LEU A 85 -4.45 15.67 5.40
CA LEU A 85 -4.39 16.90 4.62
C LEU A 85 -5.77 17.30 4.06
N ARG A 86 -6.59 16.34 3.63
CA ARG A 86 -7.96 16.59 3.16
C ARG A 86 -8.87 17.14 4.25
N ARG A 87 -8.72 16.68 5.50
CA ARG A 87 -9.49 17.19 6.64
C ARG A 87 -9.13 18.66 6.94
N GLY A 88 -7.84 18.98 7.00
CA GLY A 88 -7.34 20.33 7.29
C GLY A 88 -7.52 21.34 6.15
N ALA A 89 -7.47 20.89 4.88
CA ALA A 89 -7.56 21.76 3.70
C ALA A 89 -8.94 22.41 3.47
N SER A 90 -9.97 22.00 4.23
CA SER A 90 -11.28 22.68 4.28
C SER A 90 -11.18 24.18 4.61
N THR A 91 -10.07 24.61 5.22
CA THR A 91 -9.84 26.01 5.66
C THR A 91 -9.09 26.90 4.66
N ARG A 92 -8.44 26.36 3.60
CA ARG A 92 -7.74 27.18 2.59
C ARG A 92 -7.67 26.53 1.21
N GLY A 93 -8.12 27.28 0.19
CA GLY A 93 -7.77 27.15 -1.23
C GLY A 93 -7.97 25.78 -1.86
N HIS A 94 -9.10 25.58 -2.55
CA HIS A 94 -9.46 24.36 -3.28
C HIS A 94 -8.33 23.82 -4.20
N ARG A 95 -7.56 24.71 -4.83
CA ARG A 95 -6.44 24.35 -5.72
C ARG A 95 -5.30 23.62 -5.00
N THR A 96 -4.93 24.04 -3.79
CA THR A 96 -3.85 23.43 -3.02
C THR A 96 -4.26 22.04 -2.53
N ALA A 97 -5.50 21.89 -2.08
CA ALA A 97 -6.06 20.59 -1.69
C ALA A 97 -6.04 19.58 -2.84
N ILE A 98 -6.42 20.03 -4.05
CA ILE A 98 -6.36 19.22 -5.27
C ILE A 98 -4.92 18.83 -5.60
N ALA A 99 -3.99 19.79 -5.60
CA ALA A 99 -2.59 19.52 -5.93
C ALA A 99 -1.96 18.51 -4.96
N LEU A 100 -2.18 18.65 -3.66
CA LEU A 100 -1.69 17.72 -2.65
C LEU A 100 -2.34 16.33 -2.78
N GLY A 101 -3.64 16.28 -3.11
CA GLY A 101 -4.33 15.03 -3.39
C GLY A 101 -3.74 14.28 -4.58
N PHE A 102 -3.45 14.98 -5.68
CA PHE A 102 -2.78 14.38 -6.85
C PHE A 102 -1.34 13.98 -6.54
N LEU A 103 -0.60 14.81 -5.82
CA LEU A 103 0.78 14.52 -5.44
C LEU A 103 0.86 13.26 -4.58
N GLY A 104 0.00 13.14 -3.58
CA GLY A 104 -0.06 11.94 -2.74
C GLY A 104 -0.56 10.71 -3.49
N LEU A 105 -1.53 10.86 -4.39
CA LEU A 105 -1.98 9.75 -5.25
C LEU A 105 -0.85 9.26 -6.16
N PHE A 106 -0.04 10.19 -6.68
CA PHE A 106 1.14 9.84 -7.48
C PHE A 106 2.21 9.13 -6.64
N GLY A 107 2.46 9.56 -5.40
CA GLY A 107 3.36 8.84 -4.51
C GLY A 107 2.85 7.45 -4.12
N ALA A 108 1.54 7.26 -3.93
CA ALA A 108 0.95 5.94 -3.74
C ALA A 108 1.13 5.06 -4.99
N ALA A 109 1.07 5.65 -6.19
CA ALA A 109 1.35 4.95 -7.44
C ALA A 109 2.84 4.58 -7.60
N LEU A 110 3.77 5.44 -7.16
CA LEU A 110 5.20 5.12 -7.12
C LEU A 110 5.50 3.97 -6.16
N PHE A 111 4.83 3.92 -5.00
CA PHE A 111 4.92 2.81 -4.07
C PHE A 111 4.48 1.46 -4.68
N PHE A 112 3.48 1.45 -5.58
CA PHE A 112 3.16 0.24 -6.35
C PHE A 112 4.29 -0.21 -7.27
N GLY A 113 4.97 0.75 -7.91
CA GLY A 113 6.14 0.46 -8.75
C GLY A 113 7.26 -0.18 -7.94
N ASP A 114 7.56 0.37 -6.77
CA ASP A 114 8.50 -0.20 -5.81
C ASP A 114 8.09 -1.62 -5.37
N SER A 115 6.80 -1.82 -5.06
CA SER A 115 6.27 -3.12 -4.64
C SER A 115 6.43 -4.26 -5.66
N MET A 116 6.63 -3.93 -6.94
CA MET A 116 6.92 -4.91 -7.99
C MET A 116 8.41 -5.24 -8.09
N ILE A 117 9.30 -4.32 -7.73
CA ILE A 117 10.74 -4.47 -7.96
C ILE A 117 11.43 -5.04 -6.73
N THR A 118 11.04 -4.64 -5.52
CA THR A 118 11.67 -5.07 -4.28
C THR A 118 11.72 -6.60 -4.14
N PRO A 119 10.65 -7.37 -4.42
CA PRO A 119 10.75 -8.83 -4.40
C PRO A 119 11.70 -9.40 -5.46
N ALA A 120 11.75 -8.78 -6.64
CA ALA A 120 12.61 -9.22 -7.72
C ALA A 120 14.10 -8.99 -7.37
N ILE A 121 14.48 -7.79 -6.92
CA ILE A 121 15.88 -7.48 -6.59
C ILE A 121 16.35 -8.21 -5.33
N SER A 122 15.50 -8.29 -4.30
CA SER A 122 15.86 -8.90 -3.02
C SER A 122 16.07 -10.40 -3.18
N VAL A 123 15.10 -11.14 -3.71
CA VAL A 123 15.23 -12.60 -3.84
C VAL A 123 16.33 -12.96 -4.84
N LEU A 124 16.43 -12.23 -5.96
CA LEU A 124 17.49 -12.48 -6.95
C LEU A 124 18.88 -12.24 -6.35
N SER A 125 19.09 -11.14 -5.61
CA SER A 125 20.39 -10.85 -4.98
C SER A 125 20.78 -11.87 -3.90
N ALA A 126 19.82 -12.38 -3.12
CA ALA A 126 20.09 -13.45 -2.17
C ALA A 126 20.52 -14.75 -2.87
N VAL A 127 19.79 -15.16 -3.92
CA VAL A 127 20.08 -16.40 -4.66
C VAL A 127 21.37 -16.28 -5.46
N GLU A 128 21.73 -15.09 -5.94
CA GLU A 128 23.03 -14.84 -6.60
C GLU A 128 24.23 -15.15 -5.70
N GLY A 129 24.07 -15.16 -4.38
CA GLY A 129 25.10 -15.60 -3.44
C GLY A 129 25.57 -17.04 -3.68
N LEU A 130 24.74 -17.91 -4.30
CA LEU A 130 25.15 -19.26 -4.71
C LEU A 130 26.36 -19.25 -5.65
N LYS A 131 26.53 -18.20 -6.47
CA LYS A 131 27.69 -18.06 -7.37
C LYS A 131 29.02 -17.98 -6.60
N THR A 132 29.00 -17.55 -5.33
CA THR A 132 30.18 -17.46 -4.45
C THR A 132 30.53 -18.78 -3.77
N VAL A 133 29.60 -19.75 -3.78
CA VAL A 133 29.78 -21.09 -3.25
C VAL A 133 30.24 -22.03 -4.37
N GLU A 134 29.52 -22.03 -5.50
CA GLU A 134 29.84 -22.86 -6.66
C GLU A 134 29.50 -22.08 -7.96
N PRO A 135 30.51 -21.67 -8.76
CA PRO A 135 30.28 -20.89 -9.97
C PRO A 135 29.36 -21.56 -11.00
N GLY A 136 29.33 -22.90 -11.02
CA GLY A 136 28.44 -23.68 -11.90
C GLY A 136 26.93 -23.50 -11.64
N LEU A 137 26.55 -22.93 -10.49
CA LEU A 137 25.14 -22.67 -10.14
C LEU A 137 24.58 -21.37 -10.76
N LYS A 138 25.37 -20.63 -11.54
CA LYS A 138 24.95 -19.36 -12.16
C LYS A 138 23.66 -19.50 -12.98
N ASP A 139 23.53 -20.56 -13.77
CA ASP A 139 22.37 -20.77 -14.66
C ASP A 139 21.09 -21.15 -13.89
N TRP A 140 21.23 -21.59 -12.64
CA TRP A 140 20.12 -21.96 -11.76
C TRP A 140 19.56 -20.78 -10.96
N VAL A 141 20.23 -19.63 -10.93
CA VAL A 141 19.81 -18.46 -10.13
C VAL A 141 18.41 -17.98 -10.53
N VAL A 142 18.16 -17.78 -11.82
CA VAL A 142 16.85 -17.29 -12.32
C VAL A 142 15.73 -18.33 -12.08
N PRO A 143 15.89 -19.63 -12.43
CA PRO A 143 14.91 -20.65 -12.09
C PRO A 143 14.58 -20.76 -10.60
N ILE A 144 15.60 -20.76 -9.73
CA ILE A 144 15.41 -20.84 -8.27
C ILE A 144 14.64 -19.61 -7.77
N THR A 145 15.02 -18.42 -8.23
CA THR A 145 14.32 -17.16 -7.90
C THR A 145 12.86 -17.22 -8.32
N ALA A 146 12.56 -17.67 -9.54
CA ALA A 146 11.19 -17.80 -10.02
C ALA A 146 10.35 -18.78 -9.19
N VAL A 147 10.92 -19.93 -8.79
CA VAL A 147 10.26 -20.91 -7.92
C VAL A 147 9.95 -20.29 -6.55
N ILE A 148 10.91 -19.57 -5.95
CA ILE A 148 10.71 -18.87 -4.68
C ILE A 148 9.58 -17.84 -4.79
N ILE A 149 9.57 -17.02 -5.84
CA ILE A 149 8.52 -16.03 -6.07
C ILE A 149 7.14 -16.70 -6.25
N VAL A 150 7.03 -17.77 -7.05
CA VAL A 150 5.76 -18.48 -7.23
C VAL A 150 5.27 -19.08 -5.91
N ALA A 151 6.16 -19.72 -5.15
CA ALA A 151 5.83 -20.28 -3.83
C ALA A 151 5.36 -19.17 -2.87
N LEU A 152 6.06 -18.03 -2.88
CA LEU A 152 5.74 -16.87 -2.07
C LEU A 152 4.33 -16.34 -2.35
N PHE A 153 4.04 -16.05 -3.62
CA PHE A 153 2.75 -15.49 -4.03
C PHE A 153 1.59 -16.49 -3.89
N SER A 154 1.87 -17.80 -3.99
CA SER A 154 0.88 -18.86 -3.74
C SER A 154 0.51 -18.99 -2.26
N ALA A 155 1.45 -18.70 -1.36
CA ALA A 155 1.25 -18.76 0.08
C ALA A 155 0.44 -17.56 0.65
N GLN A 156 0.26 -16.47 -0.12
CA GLN A 156 -0.39 -15.25 0.40
C GLN A 156 -1.82 -15.46 0.91
N ARG A 157 -2.58 -16.37 0.30
CA ARG A 157 -3.97 -16.64 0.68
C ARG A 157 -4.10 -17.23 2.08
N GLN A 158 -3.06 -17.87 2.60
CA GLN A 158 -3.07 -18.55 3.91
C GLN A 158 -2.92 -17.57 5.08
N GLY A 159 -2.67 -16.28 4.79
CA GLY A 159 -2.54 -15.22 5.78
C GLY A 159 -1.20 -15.22 6.50
N THR A 160 -0.76 -14.04 6.92
CA THR A 160 0.51 -13.85 7.64
C THR A 160 0.43 -14.33 9.10
N ALA A 161 -0.75 -14.70 9.61
CA ALA A 161 -0.95 -15.10 11.00
C ALA A 161 -0.26 -16.41 11.40
N ALA A 162 -0.16 -17.39 10.48
CA ALA A 162 0.50 -18.68 10.75
C ALA A 162 2.04 -18.59 10.59
N VAL A 163 2.51 -17.84 9.59
CA VAL A 163 3.94 -17.73 9.25
C VAL A 163 4.64 -16.61 10.02
N GLY A 164 3.92 -15.54 10.38
CA GLY A 164 4.46 -14.34 11.03
C GLY A 164 5.08 -14.57 12.40
N ARG A 165 4.76 -15.69 13.09
CA ARG A 165 5.44 -16.06 14.34
C ARG A 165 6.91 -16.43 14.14
N PHE A 166 7.26 -16.95 12.96
CA PHE A 166 8.62 -17.37 12.62
C PHE A 166 9.45 -16.23 11.99
N PHE A 167 8.79 -15.24 11.40
CA PHE A 167 9.50 -14.12 10.75
C PHE A 167 10.39 -13.34 11.71
N GLY A 168 9.86 -12.99 12.90
CA GLY A 168 10.62 -12.26 13.91
C GLY A 168 11.93 -12.97 14.32
N PRO A 169 11.87 -14.24 14.78
CA PRO A 169 13.07 -15.01 15.10
C PRO A 169 14.08 -15.13 13.94
N VAL A 170 13.62 -15.39 12.71
CA VAL A 170 14.50 -15.49 11.54
C VAL A 170 15.20 -14.15 11.28
N MET A 171 14.47 -13.04 11.34
CA MET A 171 15.06 -11.71 11.16
C MET A 171 16.04 -11.33 12.28
N ILE A 172 15.79 -11.75 13.53
CA ILE A 172 16.77 -11.56 14.61
C ILE A 172 18.07 -12.32 14.30
N VAL A 173 17.97 -13.58 13.87
CA VAL A 173 19.14 -14.38 13.48
C VAL A 173 19.87 -13.72 12.30
N TRP A 174 19.12 -13.21 11.31
CA TRP A 174 19.67 -12.44 10.19
C TRP A 174 20.46 -11.22 10.66
N PHE A 175 19.88 -10.33 11.46
CA PHE A 175 20.55 -9.11 11.92
C PHE A 175 21.78 -9.41 12.78
N VAL A 176 21.70 -10.41 13.65
CA VAL A 176 22.85 -10.84 14.45
C VAL A 176 23.95 -11.41 13.55
N ALA A 177 23.60 -12.22 12.55
CA ALA A 177 24.57 -12.82 11.62
C ALA A 177 25.29 -11.76 10.77
N ILE A 178 24.56 -10.81 10.16
CA ILE A 178 25.17 -9.76 9.34
C ILE A 178 26.00 -8.78 10.19
N GLY A 179 25.57 -8.53 11.44
CA GLY A 179 26.33 -7.73 12.40
C GLY A 179 27.62 -8.41 12.80
N ALA A 180 27.60 -9.73 13.06
CA ALA A 180 28.79 -10.51 13.35
C ALA A 180 29.76 -10.54 12.16
N CYS A 181 29.26 -10.75 10.93
CA CYS A 181 30.08 -10.65 9.72
C CYS A 181 30.70 -9.25 9.57
N GLY A 182 29.93 -8.20 9.87
CA GLY A 182 30.41 -6.82 9.90
C GLY A 182 31.59 -6.62 10.86
N VAL A 183 31.45 -7.09 12.10
CA VAL A 183 32.52 -7.02 13.12
C VAL A 183 33.78 -7.78 12.67
N LEU A 184 33.62 -8.96 12.07
CA LEU A 184 34.74 -9.74 11.53
C LEU A 184 35.47 -8.98 10.40
N GLY A 185 34.73 -8.33 9.51
CA GLY A 185 35.30 -7.46 8.47
C GLY A 185 36.08 -6.29 9.06
N ILE A 186 35.49 -5.58 10.03
CA ILE A 186 36.10 -4.43 10.71
C ILE A 186 37.39 -4.83 11.42
N ALA A 187 37.43 -5.99 12.08
CA ALA A 187 38.64 -6.49 12.73
C ALA A 187 39.82 -6.65 11.75
N GLY A 188 39.52 -6.84 10.46
CA GLY A 188 40.52 -6.91 9.39
C GLY A 188 41.14 -5.58 8.99
N ASN A 189 40.41 -4.47 9.12
CA ASN A 189 40.93 -3.11 8.92
C ASN A 189 40.15 -2.11 9.80
N PRO A 190 40.51 -1.95 11.08
CA PRO A 190 39.74 -1.13 12.03
C PRO A 190 39.66 0.35 11.67
N GLY A 191 40.58 0.84 10.82
CA GLY A 191 40.62 2.23 10.37
C GLY A 191 39.32 2.68 9.71
N ILE A 192 38.58 1.77 9.07
CA ILE A 192 37.32 2.08 8.37
C ILE A 192 36.27 2.74 9.27
N LEU A 193 36.34 2.54 10.60
CA LEU A 193 35.43 3.16 11.56
C LEU A 193 35.44 4.69 11.47
N ALA A 194 36.54 5.29 11.00
CA ALA A 194 36.61 6.72 10.75
C ALA A 194 35.57 7.20 9.71
N ALA A 195 35.10 6.32 8.80
CA ALA A 195 34.05 6.61 7.84
C ALA A 195 32.71 7.03 8.50
N LEU A 196 32.47 6.68 9.77
CA LEU A 196 31.28 7.15 10.50
C LEU A 196 31.28 8.67 10.71
N SER A 197 32.45 9.32 10.63
CA SER A 197 32.53 10.78 10.66
C SER A 197 31.93 11.39 9.38
N PRO A 198 31.04 12.40 9.49
CA PRO A 198 30.42 13.05 8.33
C PRO A 198 31.44 13.78 7.45
N THR A 199 32.64 14.06 7.98
CA THR A 199 33.73 14.69 7.24
C THR A 199 34.08 13.91 5.98
N TYR A 200 34.02 12.58 5.98
CA TYR A 200 34.31 11.76 4.80
C TYR A 200 33.22 11.89 3.73
N ALA A 201 31.95 11.86 4.11
CA ALA A 201 30.84 12.12 3.18
C ALA A 201 30.93 13.52 2.58
N ILE A 202 31.18 14.55 3.40
CA ILE A 202 31.31 15.94 2.94
C ILE A 202 32.53 16.10 2.03
N ALA A 203 33.68 15.52 2.40
CA ALA A 203 34.90 15.56 1.59
C ALA A 203 34.73 14.82 0.26
N PHE A 204 34.02 13.69 0.25
CA PHE A 204 33.71 12.93 -0.96
C PHE A 204 32.80 13.74 -1.91
N MET A 205 31.72 14.32 -1.37
CA MET A 205 30.82 15.19 -2.11
C MET A 205 31.51 16.47 -2.62
N GLY A 206 32.39 17.08 -1.83
CA GLY A 206 33.07 18.33 -2.19
C GLY A 206 34.28 18.13 -3.12
N GLY A 207 35.04 17.05 -2.95
CA GLY A 207 36.25 16.78 -3.73
C GLY A 207 35.97 16.10 -5.06
N HIS A 208 34.98 15.20 -5.12
CA HIS A 208 34.66 14.40 -6.31
C HIS A 208 33.15 14.43 -6.60
N PHE A 209 32.56 15.63 -6.66
CA PHE A 209 31.10 15.81 -6.76
C PHE A 209 30.45 14.97 -7.86
N HIS A 210 31.07 14.86 -9.04
CA HIS A 210 30.53 14.06 -10.14
C HIS A 210 30.42 12.56 -9.77
N ILE A 211 31.49 11.97 -9.22
CA ILE A 211 31.50 10.56 -8.78
C ILE A 211 30.51 10.36 -7.64
N ALA A 212 30.54 11.25 -6.66
CA ALA A 212 29.67 11.17 -5.48
C ALA A 212 28.18 11.32 -5.86
N PHE A 213 27.87 12.21 -6.80
CA PHE A 213 26.52 12.42 -7.31
C PHE A 213 25.98 11.16 -8.02
N PHE A 214 26.77 10.50 -8.87
CA PHE A 214 26.34 9.24 -9.48
C PHE A 214 26.27 8.08 -8.46
N ALA A 215 27.17 8.07 -7.47
CA ALA A 215 27.10 7.11 -6.37
C ALA A 215 25.80 7.22 -5.58
N LEU A 216 25.22 8.42 -5.41
CA LEU A 216 23.92 8.60 -4.74
C LEU A 216 22.80 7.76 -5.40
N ALA A 217 22.85 7.57 -6.72
CA ALA A 217 21.87 6.75 -7.43
C ALA A 217 21.93 5.26 -7.03
N ALA A 218 23.09 4.77 -6.59
CA ALA A 218 23.24 3.42 -6.04
C ALA A 218 23.08 3.40 -4.51
N ILE A 219 23.48 4.46 -3.80
CA ILE A 219 23.35 4.58 -2.34
C ILE A 219 21.89 4.65 -1.90
N VAL A 220 20.98 5.11 -2.78
CA VAL A 220 19.52 5.08 -2.52
C VAL A 220 19.04 3.68 -2.08
N LEU A 221 19.70 2.63 -2.55
CA LEU A 221 19.43 1.24 -2.22
C LEU A 221 19.57 0.93 -0.72
N ALA A 222 20.35 1.71 0.02
CA ALA A 222 20.49 1.55 1.47
C ALA A 222 19.34 2.15 2.28
N VAL A 223 18.53 3.03 1.67
CA VAL A 223 17.41 3.71 2.35
C VAL A 223 16.04 3.20 1.91
N THR A 224 16.01 2.18 1.05
CA THR A 224 14.77 1.49 0.63
C THR A 224 14.10 0.85 1.83
N GLY A 225 12.78 0.84 1.86
CA GLY A 225 11.98 0.32 2.97
C GLY A 225 11.61 1.37 4.02
N ALA A 226 12.13 2.61 3.94
CA ALA A 226 11.76 3.69 4.87
C ALA A 226 10.24 3.97 4.85
N GLU A 227 9.64 3.93 3.67
CA GLU A 227 8.20 4.03 3.43
C GLU A 227 7.42 2.86 4.05
N ALA A 228 7.97 1.65 4.05
CA ALA A 228 7.35 0.48 4.69
C ALA A 228 7.30 0.65 6.22
N LEU A 229 8.36 1.23 6.84
CA LEU A 229 8.35 1.60 8.27
C LEU A 229 7.16 2.50 8.61
N TYR A 230 6.82 3.44 7.73
CA TYR A 230 5.72 4.36 7.95
C TYR A 230 4.35 3.73 7.66
N ALA A 231 4.22 2.94 6.60
CA ALA A 231 2.97 2.27 6.23
C ALA A 231 2.52 1.24 7.30
N ASP A 232 3.45 0.47 7.87
CA ASP A 232 3.16 -0.60 8.84
C ASP A 232 2.96 -0.10 10.30
N MET A 233 2.90 1.22 10.50
CA MET A 233 2.61 1.81 11.80
C MET A 233 1.28 1.33 12.38
N GLY A 234 0.27 1.11 11.54
CA GLY A 234 -1.06 0.67 11.96
C GLY A 234 -1.06 -0.70 12.66
N HIS A 235 -0.07 -1.56 12.37
CA HIS A 235 -0.03 -2.93 12.89
C HIS A 235 0.81 -3.07 14.17
N PHE A 236 1.96 -2.39 14.22
CA PHE A 236 2.94 -2.57 15.30
C PHE A 236 3.06 -1.35 16.23
N GLY A 237 2.61 -0.19 15.75
CA GLY A 237 2.75 1.09 16.44
C GLY A 237 4.18 1.62 16.43
N ARG A 238 4.30 2.95 16.52
CA ARG A 238 5.57 3.68 16.44
C ARG A 238 6.65 3.17 17.40
N ARG A 239 6.29 2.92 18.67
CA ARG A 239 7.28 2.57 19.72
C ARG A 239 7.99 1.25 19.43
N ALA A 240 7.28 0.25 18.90
CA ALA A 240 7.90 -1.05 18.61
C ALA A 240 8.91 -0.94 17.46
N ILE A 241 8.55 -0.19 16.42
CA ILE A 241 9.41 0.11 15.28
C ILE A 241 10.66 0.88 15.74
N VAL A 242 10.50 1.98 16.49
CA VAL A 242 11.65 2.78 16.98
C VAL A 242 12.65 1.92 17.79
N ILE A 243 12.16 1.06 18.69
CA ILE A 243 13.02 0.21 19.51
C ILE A 243 13.72 -0.86 18.65
N GLY A 244 13.01 -1.51 17.73
CA GLY A 244 13.62 -2.48 16.81
C GLY A 244 14.70 -1.85 15.92
N TRP A 245 14.40 -0.66 15.38
CA TRP A 245 15.32 0.11 14.56
C TRP A 245 16.62 0.45 15.29
N LEU A 246 16.52 1.15 16.42
CA LEU A 246 17.67 1.64 17.17
C LEU A 246 18.41 0.52 17.91
N GLY A 247 17.69 -0.52 18.34
CA GLY A 247 18.25 -1.60 19.17
C GLY A 247 18.96 -2.71 18.41
N LEU A 248 18.55 -3.00 17.17
CA LEU A 248 19.09 -4.14 16.43
C LEU A 248 19.40 -3.82 14.96
N VAL A 249 18.45 -3.24 14.24
CA VAL A 249 18.54 -3.11 12.77
C VAL A 249 19.61 -2.11 12.35
N LEU A 250 19.56 -0.88 12.87
CA LEU A 250 20.53 0.16 12.55
C LEU A 250 21.96 -0.26 12.93
N PRO A 251 22.24 -0.79 14.15
CA PRO A 251 23.57 -1.29 14.48
C PRO A 251 24.04 -2.41 13.54
N ALA A 252 23.19 -3.40 13.26
CA ALA A 252 23.54 -4.53 12.40
C ALA A 252 23.89 -4.10 10.97
N CYS A 253 23.05 -3.29 10.34
CA CYS A 253 23.29 -2.78 8.99
C CYS A 253 24.53 -1.87 8.95
N THR A 254 24.72 -1.01 9.95
CA THR A 254 25.91 -0.15 10.06
C THR A 254 27.19 -0.97 10.14
N LEU A 255 27.24 -1.95 11.05
CA LEU A 255 28.39 -2.84 11.19
C LEU A 255 28.67 -3.59 9.88
N ASN A 256 27.62 -4.04 9.20
CA ASN A 256 27.77 -4.76 7.95
C ASN A 256 28.33 -3.87 6.82
N TYR A 257 27.80 -2.66 6.62
CA TYR A 257 28.32 -1.73 5.61
C TYR A 257 29.78 -1.33 5.88
N VAL A 258 30.11 -1.05 7.13
CA VAL A 258 31.48 -0.70 7.53
C VAL A 258 32.41 -1.92 7.36
N GLY A 259 31.97 -3.12 7.72
CA GLY A 259 32.74 -4.36 7.53
C GLY A 259 32.98 -4.71 6.07
N GLN A 260 31.98 -4.53 5.20
CA GLN A 260 32.14 -4.66 3.75
C GLN A 260 33.14 -3.61 3.21
N GLY A 261 33.08 -2.37 3.71
CA GLY A 261 34.08 -1.34 3.39
C GLY A 261 35.50 -1.76 3.77
N ALA A 262 35.70 -2.30 4.98
CA ALA A 262 37.00 -2.82 5.41
C ALA A 262 37.52 -3.96 4.51
N LEU A 263 36.62 -4.83 4.03
CA LEU A 263 36.97 -5.92 3.13
C LEU A 263 37.43 -5.37 1.76
N LEU A 264 36.71 -4.40 1.20
CA LEU A 264 37.05 -3.76 -0.07
C LEU A 264 38.38 -3.00 -0.01
N LEU A 265 38.81 -2.51 1.17
CA LEU A 265 40.13 -1.90 1.34
C LEU A 265 41.29 -2.92 1.33
N ARG A 266 40.99 -4.22 1.50
CA ARG A 266 42.01 -5.27 1.60
C ARG A 266 42.17 -6.08 0.32
N ASP A 267 41.09 -6.29 -0.42
CA ASP A 267 41.09 -7.10 -1.63
C ASP A 267 40.14 -6.52 -2.69
N ASP A 268 40.73 -6.00 -3.76
CA ASP A 268 40.02 -5.36 -4.87
C ASP A 268 39.18 -6.35 -5.70
N ASN A 269 39.47 -7.66 -5.64
CA ASN A 269 38.74 -8.68 -6.39
C ASN A 269 37.38 -9.05 -5.79
N VAL A 270 37.06 -8.52 -4.60
CA VAL A 270 35.87 -8.87 -3.82
C VAL A 270 34.63 -8.02 -4.19
N HIS A 271 34.78 -7.03 -5.09
CA HIS A 271 33.72 -6.11 -5.52
C HIS A 271 32.48 -6.80 -6.12
N SER A 272 32.63 -8.03 -6.64
CA SER A 272 31.53 -8.78 -7.27
C SER A 272 30.46 -9.28 -6.29
N ALA A 273 30.80 -9.53 -5.03
CA ALA A 273 29.87 -10.01 -4.00
C ALA A 273 30.39 -9.72 -2.57
N PRO A 274 30.64 -8.44 -2.21
CA PRO A 274 31.28 -8.07 -0.94
C PRO A 274 30.52 -8.56 0.28
N PHE A 275 29.18 -8.62 0.21
CA PHE A 275 28.34 -9.13 1.29
C PHE A 275 28.61 -10.61 1.61
N PHE A 276 28.61 -11.50 0.61
CA PHE A 276 28.79 -12.94 0.84
C PHE A 276 30.24 -13.33 1.13
N LEU A 277 31.19 -12.61 0.52
CA LEU A 277 32.62 -12.82 0.70
C LEU A 277 33.12 -12.31 2.06
N LEU A 278 32.33 -11.49 2.77
CA LEU A 278 32.58 -11.10 4.16
C LEU A 278 32.50 -12.28 5.13
N ALA A 279 31.71 -13.31 4.79
CA ALA A 279 31.60 -14.51 5.60
C ALA A 279 32.73 -15.51 5.30
N PRO A 280 33.23 -16.24 6.31
CA PRO A 280 34.18 -17.32 6.09
C PRO A 280 33.56 -18.40 5.21
N GLU A 281 34.40 -19.15 4.48
CA GLU A 281 33.96 -20.12 3.46
C GLU A 281 32.88 -21.10 3.96
N TRP A 282 33.06 -21.66 5.16
CA TRP A 282 32.11 -22.59 5.77
C TRP A 282 30.72 -21.97 6.05
N ALA A 283 30.67 -20.65 6.25
CA ALA A 283 29.44 -19.92 6.58
C ALA A 283 28.73 -19.34 5.35
N ARG A 284 29.34 -19.37 4.14
CA ARG A 284 28.73 -18.79 2.93
C ARG A 284 27.41 -19.46 2.56
N LEU A 285 27.35 -20.78 2.50
CA LEU A 285 26.11 -21.50 2.17
C LEU A 285 25.00 -21.27 3.23
N PRO A 286 25.27 -21.39 4.54
CA PRO A 286 24.31 -20.99 5.58
C PRO A 286 23.83 -19.53 5.44
N LEU A 287 24.73 -18.60 5.12
CA LEU A 287 24.39 -17.19 4.93
C LEU A 287 23.50 -16.98 3.70
N VAL A 288 23.75 -17.69 2.59
CA VAL A 288 22.88 -17.67 1.41
C VAL A 288 21.47 -18.13 1.75
N LEU A 289 21.33 -19.26 2.46
CA LEU A 289 20.00 -19.76 2.87
C LEU A 289 19.29 -18.77 3.80
N LEU A 290 20.02 -18.17 4.74
CA LEU A 290 19.47 -17.15 5.64
C LEU A 290 19.09 -15.86 4.89
N ALA A 291 19.90 -15.43 3.93
CA ALA A 291 19.61 -14.29 3.06
C ALA A 291 18.36 -14.56 2.19
N THR A 292 18.20 -15.77 1.66
CA THR A 292 16.99 -16.17 0.93
C THR A 292 15.77 -16.11 1.85
N ALA A 293 15.88 -16.60 3.08
CA ALA A 293 14.78 -16.50 4.05
C ALA A 293 14.45 -15.04 4.40
N ALA A 294 15.46 -14.20 4.65
CA ALA A 294 15.28 -12.78 4.96
C ALA A 294 14.65 -12.00 3.80
N THR A 295 15.08 -12.26 2.56
CA THR A 295 14.53 -11.58 1.36
C THR A 295 13.13 -12.06 0.99
N VAL A 296 12.79 -13.32 1.27
CA VAL A 296 11.42 -13.81 1.23
C VAL A 296 10.55 -13.04 2.23
N ILE A 297 11.01 -12.87 3.47
CA ILE A 297 10.31 -12.11 4.50
C ILE A 297 10.17 -10.62 4.11
N ALA A 298 11.22 -10.00 3.59
CA ALA A 298 11.20 -8.63 3.07
C ALA A 298 10.14 -8.46 1.98
N SER A 299 10.11 -9.39 1.03
CA SER A 299 9.13 -9.40 -0.06
C SER A 299 7.69 -9.50 0.47
N GLN A 300 7.46 -10.27 1.54
CA GLN A 300 6.14 -10.36 2.18
C GLN A 300 5.63 -9.05 2.75
N ALA A 301 6.52 -8.30 3.41
CA ALA A 301 6.17 -7.01 4.00
C ALA A 301 5.70 -6.04 2.94
N VAL A 302 6.46 -5.93 1.85
CA VAL A 302 6.15 -5.05 0.72
C VAL A 302 4.86 -5.45 0.01
N ILE A 303 4.64 -6.75 -0.23
CA ILE A 303 3.38 -7.25 -0.83
C ILE A 303 2.18 -6.91 0.07
N THR A 304 2.32 -7.08 1.39
CA THR A 304 1.28 -6.73 2.35
C THR A 304 1.02 -5.23 2.38
N GLY A 305 2.07 -4.41 2.35
CA GLY A 305 1.99 -2.96 2.25
C GLY A 305 1.25 -2.51 0.98
N ALA A 306 1.51 -3.17 -0.16
CA ALA A 306 0.78 -2.92 -1.40
C ALA A 306 -0.73 -3.20 -1.23
N PHE A 307 -1.11 -4.30 -0.58
CA PHE A 307 -2.53 -4.59 -0.28
C PHE A 307 -3.17 -3.54 0.62
N SER A 308 -2.44 -3.02 1.61
CA SER A 308 -2.91 -1.92 2.48
C SER A 308 -3.13 -0.63 1.69
N VAL A 309 -2.19 -0.24 0.82
CA VAL A 309 -2.34 0.94 -0.05
C VAL A 309 -3.52 0.80 -1.01
N VAL A 310 -3.74 -0.39 -1.60
CA VAL A 310 -4.94 -0.68 -2.42
C VAL A 310 -6.20 -0.48 -1.59
N SER A 311 -6.28 -1.08 -0.41
CA SER A 311 -7.46 -0.99 0.46
C SER A 311 -7.77 0.47 0.82
N GLN A 312 -6.76 1.25 1.20
CA GLN A 312 -6.90 2.68 1.48
C GLN A 312 -7.34 3.46 0.22
N ALA A 313 -6.82 3.13 -0.96
CA ALA A 313 -7.26 3.74 -2.21
C ALA A 313 -8.72 3.42 -2.55
N VAL A 314 -9.19 2.20 -2.28
CA VAL A 314 -10.61 1.82 -2.40
C VAL A 314 -11.49 2.61 -1.43
N GLN A 315 -11.07 2.73 -0.17
CA GLN A 315 -11.80 3.50 0.86
C GLN A 315 -11.91 4.99 0.52
N LEU A 316 -10.84 5.59 -0.03
CA LEU A 316 -10.84 6.98 -0.47
C LEU A 316 -11.52 7.20 -1.85
N GLY A 317 -12.01 6.13 -2.49
CA GLY A 317 -12.75 6.18 -3.75
C GLY A 317 -11.88 6.31 -5.00
N TYR A 318 -10.58 6.04 -4.92
CA TYR A 318 -9.64 6.04 -6.04
C TYR A 318 -9.59 4.72 -6.82
N LEU A 319 -10.08 3.62 -6.24
CA LEU A 319 -10.18 2.31 -6.91
C LEU A 319 -11.59 1.69 -6.76
N PRO A 320 -12.00 0.79 -7.68
CA PRO A 320 -13.23 0.03 -7.55
C PRO A 320 -13.25 -0.83 -6.29
N ARG A 321 -14.45 -1.22 -5.83
CA ARG A 321 -14.58 -2.19 -4.75
C ARG A 321 -14.05 -3.54 -5.22
N LEU A 322 -12.81 -3.84 -4.83
CA LEU A 322 -12.16 -5.14 -5.04
C LEU A 322 -12.57 -6.11 -3.93
N ARG A 323 -12.46 -7.41 -4.20
CA ARG A 323 -12.65 -8.44 -3.17
C ARG A 323 -11.50 -8.39 -2.18
N ILE A 324 -11.75 -7.84 -0.99
CA ILE A 324 -10.81 -7.72 0.12
C ILE A 324 -11.13 -8.82 1.13
N THR A 325 -10.15 -9.67 1.46
CA THR A 325 -10.30 -10.68 2.51
C THR A 325 -9.40 -10.31 3.68
N HIS A 326 -9.98 -10.06 4.85
CA HIS A 326 -9.21 -9.88 6.08
C HIS A 326 -8.69 -11.24 6.56
N THR A 327 -7.38 -11.34 6.77
CA THR A 327 -6.69 -12.60 7.11
C THR A 327 -6.51 -12.82 8.60
N SER A 328 -6.74 -11.79 9.43
CA SER A 328 -6.59 -11.88 10.89
C SER A 328 -7.65 -11.07 11.64
N ALA A 329 -8.12 -11.64 12.76
CA ALA A 329 -9.04 -10.99 13.67
C ALA A 329 -8.40 -9.99 14.63
N ASN A 330 -7.07 -10.06 14.77
CA ASN A 330 -6.32 -9.23 15.70
C ASN A 330 -5.74 -7.97 15.03
N ALA A 331 -5.78 -7.87 13.69
CA ALA A 331 -5.22 -6.75 12.95
C ALA A 331 -6.03 -6.47 11.67
N ILE A 332 -6.79 -5.36 11.69
CA ILE A 332 -7.59 -4.87 10.55
C ILE A 332 -6.76 -4.81 9.26
N GLY A 333 -5.51 -4.37 9.36
CA GLY A 333 -4.61 -4.16 8.23
C GLY A 333 -3.99 -5.42 7.61
N GLN A 334 -4.23 -6.63 8.14
CA GLN A 334 -3.75 -7.86 7.50
C GLN A 334 -4.73 -8.30 6.42
N ILE A 335 -4.53 -7.77 5.22
CA ILE A 335 -5.47 -7.84 4.12
C ILE A 335 -4.88 -8.66 2.97
N TYR A 336 -5.70 -9.52 2.36
CA TYR A 336 -5.37 -10.22 1.12
C TYR A 336 -6.27 -9.72 -0.01
N VAL A 337 -5.65 -9.24 -1.11
CA VAL A 337 -6.34 -8.79 -2.32
C VAL A 337 -5.94 -9.69 -3.50
N PRO A 338 -6.76 -10.71 -3.86
CA PRO A 338 -6.38 -11.75 -4.81
C PRO A 338 -5.95 -11.22 -6.18
N TRP A 339 -6.67 -10.23 -6.72
CA TRP A 339 -6.37 -9.67 -8.04
C TRP A 339 -4.99 -9.00 -8.06
N ILE A 340 -4.72 -8.18 -7.05
CA ILE A 340 -3.44 -7.47 -6.91
C ILE A 340 -2.29 -8.47 -6.69
N ASN A 341 -2.53 -9.55 -5.95
CA ASN A 341 -1.56 -10.62 -5.76
C ASN A 341 -1.08 -11.20 -7.10
N TRP A 342 -2.02 -11.54 -8.00
CA TRP A 342 -1.67 -12.07 -9.32
C TRP A 342 -0.96 -11.05 -10.20
N VAL A 343 -1.42 -9.79 -10.20
CA VAL A 343 -0.77 -8.71 -10.95
C VAL A 343 0.68 -8.52 -10.47
N LEU A 344 0.89 -8.39 -9.15
CA LEU A 344 2.23 -8.25 -8.58
C LEU A 344 3.11 -9.46 -8.90
N MET A 345 2.60 -10.70 -8.75
CA MET A 345 3.38 -11.90 -9.06
C MET A 345 3.85 -11.90 -10.52
N MET A 346 2.95 -11.63 -11.47
CA MET A 346 3.29 -11.60 -12.88
C MET A 346 4.31 -10.51 -13.17
N SER A 347 4.13 -9.31 -12.63
CA SER A 347 5.09 -8.21 -12.77
C SER A 347 6.48 -8.56 -12.22
N VAL A 348 6.56 -9.12 -11.01
CA VAL A 348 7.82 -9.56 -10.37
C VAL A 348 8.51 -10.61 -11.23
N LEU A 349 7.79 -11.63 -11.71
CA LEU A 349 8.35 -12.68 -12.58
C LEU A 349 8.84 -12.10 -13.91
N THR A 350 8.08 -11.19 -14.53
CA THR A 350 8.52 -10.50 -15.75
C THR A 350 9.83 -9.75 -15.52
N LEU A 351 9.98 -9.04 -14.39
CA LEU A 351 11.22 -8.34 -14.04
C LEU A 351 12.39 -9.33 -13.85
N VAL A 352 12.18 -10.43 -13.13
CA VAL A 352 13.20 -11.48 -12.92
C VAL A 352 13.68 -12.06 -14.25
N PHE A 353 12.76 -12.39 -15.17
CA PHE A 353 13.11 -12.97 -16.48
C PHE A 353 13.71 -11.95 -17.46
N ALA A 354 13.30 -10.68 -17.37
CA ALA A 354 13.80 -9.60 -18.22
C ALA A 354 15.23 -9.19 -17.84
N PHE A 355 15.50 -8.98 -16.55
CA PHE A 355 16.79 -8.45 -16.08
C PHE A 355 17.81 -9.53 -15.76
N ARG A 356 17.38 -10.72 -15.30
CA ARG A 356 18.19 -11.92 -15.01
C ARG A 356 19.34 -11.78 -13.99
N SER A 357 19.73 -10.57 -13.60
CA SER A 357 20.73 -10.28 -12.59
C SER A 357 20.31 -9.13 -11.70
N SER A 358 20.69 -9.19 -10.41
CA SER A 358 20.38 -8.15 -9.43
C SER A 358 21.03 -6.82 -9.80
N ALA A 359 22.26 -6.84 -10.31
CA ALA A 359 22.97 -5.64 -10.77
C ALA A 359 22.23 -4.92 -11.90
N ALA A 360 21.73 -5.66 -12.89
CA ALA A 360 20.95 -5.11 -14.00
C ALA A 360 19.65 -4.46 -13.50
N LEU A 361 18.98 -5.11 -12.54
CA LEU A 361 17.74 -4.61 -11.95
C LEU A 361 17.97 -3.40 -11.03
N ALA A 362 19.11 -3.36 -10.32
CA ALA A 362 19.50 -2.26 -9.44
C ALA A 362 19.62 -0.91 -10.18
N TYR A 363 20.04 -0.91 -11.45
CA TYR A 363 20.04 0.30 -12.28
C TYR A 363 18.67 0.94 -12.44
N ALA A 364 17.59 0.15 -12.39
CA ALA A 364 16.23 0.60 -12.66
C ALA A 364 15.43 0.97 -11.40
N PHE A 365 15.90 0.62 -10.19
CA PHE A 365 15.06 0.57 -8.98
C PHE A 365 14.91 1.92 -8.24
N GLY A 366 15.95 2.75 -8.17
CA GLY A 366 16.00 3.87 -7.24
C GLY A 366 15.07 5.07 -7.51
N MET A 367 14.43 5.15 -8.69
CA MET A 367 13.60 6.30 -9.06
C MET A 367 12.25 6.33 -8.34
N ALA A 368 11.55 5.19 -8.25
CA ALA A 368 10.24 5.13 -7.62
C ALA A 368 10.33 5.41 -6.11
N VAL A 369 11.36 4.84 -5.46
CA VAL A 369 11.65 5.03 -4.04
C VAL A 369 12.02 6.48 -3.75
N SER A 370 12.99 7.06 -4.47
CA SER A 370 13.37 8.47 -4.29
C SER A 370 12.19 9.43 -4.48
N GLY A 371 11.35 9.18 -5.49
CA GLY A 371 10.16 9.97 -5.73
C GLY A 371 9.13 9.85 -4.61
N THR A 372 8.91 8.64 -4.09
CA THR A 372 8.00 8.40 -2.97
C THR A 372 8.48 9.09 -1.69
N ILE A 373 9.78 9.01 -1.38
CA ILE A 373 10.39 9.69 -0.25
C ILE A 373 10.23 11.21 -0.38
N THR A 374 10.61 11.77 -1.54
CA THR A 374 10.51 13.21 -1.81
C THR A 374 9.07 13.71 -1.63
N ILE A 375 8.09 12.99 -2.19
CA ILE A 375 6.67 13.33 -2.05
C ILE A 375 6.23 13.25 -0.58
N THR A 376 6.63 12.21 0.14
CA THR A 376 6.30 12.04 1.56
C THR A 376 6.85 13.20 2.38
N THR A 377 8.10 13.59 2.15
CA THR A 377 8.71 14.76 2.79
C THR A 377 7.94 16.05 2.47
N LEU A 378 7.54 16.28 1.21
CA LEU A 378 6.74 17.45 0.84
C LEU A 378 5.37 17.49 1.54
N LEU A 379 4.65 16.36 1.54
CA LEU A 379 3.34 16.24 2.21
C LEU A 379 3.49 16.43 3.73
N PHE A 380 4.53 15.85 4.33
CA PHE A 380 4.84 16.00 5.74
C PHE A 380 5.18 17.44 6.11
N LEU A 381 6.02 18.14 5.35
CA LEU A 381 6.36 19.54 5.63
C LEU A 381 5.12 20.44 5.56
N TYR A 382 4.23 20.18 4.60
CA TYR A 382 2.96 20.88 4.53
C TYR A 382 2.07 20.56 5.76
N TYR A 383 1.97 19.29 6.14
CA TYR A 383 1.22 18.87 7.33
C TYR A 383 1.79 19.52 8.61
N ALA A 384 3.11 19.51 8.81
CA ALA A 384 3.78 20.12 9.95
C ALA A 384 3.55 21.64 10.02
N ARG A 385 3.44 22.31 8.86
CA ARG A 385 3.10 23.73 8.80
C ARG A 385 1.67 24.02 9.24
N GLN A 386 0.73 23.17 8.87
CA GLN A 386 -0.70 23.41 9.09
C GLN A 386 -1.14 22.95 10.46
N GLU A 387 -0.90 21.68 10.78
CA GLU A 387 -1.40 21.06 12.00
C GLU A 387 -0.48 21.32 13.20
N TRP A 388 0.84 21.15 13.02
CA TRP A 388 1.80 21.37 14.11
C TRP A 388 2.25 22.83 14.24
N ARG A 389 1.81 23.70 13.32
CA ARG A 389 2.09 25.14 13.31
C ARG A 389 3.57 25.48 13.45
N TRP A 390 4.44 24.67 12.83
CA TRP A 390 5.88 24.93 12.87
C TRP A 390 6.24 26.33 12.33
N PRO A 391 7.16 27.05 12.98
CA PRO A 391 7.56 28.37 12.52
C PRO A 391 8.29 28.28 11.17
N LEU A 392 8.11 29.30 10.34
CA LEU A 392 8.62 29.30 8.95
C LEU A 392 10.14 29.04 8.88
N TRP A 393 10.91 29.58 9.83
CA TRP A 393 12.37 29.39 9.85
C TRP A 393 12.76 27.92 10.04
N ALA A 394 12.04 27.16 10.88
CA ALA A 394 12.32 25.74 11.12
C ALA A 394 11.94 24.91 9.89
N LEU A 395 10.87 25.28 9.21
CA LEU A 395 10.43 24.64 7.97
C LEU A 395 11.38 24.93 6.80
N VAL A 396 11.83 26.18 6.65
CA VAL A 396 12.75 26.57 5.56
C VAL A 396 14.15 26.04 5.81
N ALA A 397 14.70 26.18 7.02
CA ALA A 397 16.04 25.72 7.32
C ALA A 397 16.10 24.20 7.48
N GLY A 398 15.29 23.64 8.39
CA GLY A 398 15.28 22.20 8.66
C GLY A 398 14.61 21.40 7.55
N GLY A 399 13.38 21.78 7.19
CA GLY A 399 12.64 21.11 6.12
C GLY A 399 13.29 21.28 4.74
N GLY A 400 13.83 22.47 4.45
CA GLY A 400 14.59 22.70 3.22
C GLY A 400 15.86 21.87 3.12
N ALA A 401 16.58 21.67 4.23
CA ALA A 401 17.76 20.80 4.25
C ALA A 401 17.40 19.32 3.99
N LEU A 402 16.33 18.81 4.61
CA LEU A 402 15.86 17.45 4.36
C LEU A 402 15.40 17.26 2.91
N LEU A 403 14.62 18.20 2.41
CA LEU A 403 14.15 18.18 1.02
C LEU A 403 15.30 18.29 0.02
N LEU A 404 16.35 19.05 0.33
CA LEU A 404 17.54 19.14 -0.51
C LEU A 404 18.22 17.77 -0.65
N VAL A 405 18.37 17.02 0.45
CA VAL A 405 18.93 15.66 0.42
C VAL A 405 18.07 14.75 -0.47
N ASP A 406 16.75 14.74 -0.27
CA ASP A 406 15.83 13.93 -1.08
C ASP A 406 15.89 14.31 -2.57
N LEU A 407 15.94 15.61 -2.88
CA LEU A 407 16.06 16.11 -4.25
C LEU A 407 17.40 15.74 -4.88
N MET A 408 18.49 15.66 -4.12
CA MET A 408 19.78 15.18 -4.63
C MET A 408 19.70 13.70 -5.01
N PHE A 409 19.08 12.86 -4.18
CA PHE A 409 18.83 11.45 -4.52
C PHE A 409 17.94 11.30 -5.74
N LEU A 410 16.86 12.10 -5.83
CA LEU A 410 15.96 12.09 -6.98
C LEU A 410 16.68 12.54 -8.25
N ALA A 411 17.49 13.60 -8.18
CA ALA A 411 18.26 14.11 -9.31
C ALA A 411 19.32 13.09 -9.78
N ALA A 412 20.02 12.45 -8.86
CA ALA A 412 20.97 11.39 -9.16
C ALA A 412 20.28 10.22 -9.89
N ASN A 413 19.13 9.76 -9.38
CA ASN A 413 18.36 8.69 -10.00
C ASN A 413 17.74 9.07 -11.36
N LEU A 414 17.47 10.36 -11.60
CA LEU A 414 16.96 10.83 -12.88
C LEU A 414 17.95 10.60 -14.03
N THR A 415 19.27 10.58 -13.75
CA THR A 415 20.30 10.26 -14.74
C THR A 415 20.20 8.82 -15.26
N LYS A 416 19.65 7.90 -14.46
CA LYS A 416 19.45 6.49 -14.82
C LYS A 416 18.16 6.23 -15.62
N LEU A 417 17.37 7.27 -15.91
CA LEU A 417 16.09 7.14 -16.64
C LEU A 417 16.27 6.47 -18.02
N VAL A 418 17.36 6.78 -18.73
CA VAL A 418 17.67 6.16 -20.04
C VAL A 418 18.23 4.73 -19.92
N HIS A 419 18.65 4.31 -18.72
CA HIS A 419 19.27 3.01 -18.44
C HIS A 419 18.30 2.01 -17.78
N GLY A 420 16.99 2.25 -17.87
CA GLY A 420 15.95 1.32 -17.41
C GLY A 420 15.11 1.82 -16.22
N ALA A 421 15.49 2.93 -15.58
CA ALA A 421 14.72 3.51 -14.48
C ALA A 421 13.37 4.13 -14.92
N TRP A 422 13.04 4.12 -16.22
CA TRP A 422 11.72 4.48 -16.74
C TRP A 422 10.64 3.44 -16.42
N LEU A 423 11.00 2.16 -16.22
CA LEU A 423 10.03 1.08 -16.06
C LEU A 423 9.15 1.22 -14.79
N PRO A 424 9.70 1.47 -13.59
CA PRO A 424 8.88 1.70 -12.38
C PRO A 424 7.98 2.93 -12.53
N LEU A 425 8.49 3.96 -13.21
CA LEU A 425 7.75 5.20 -13.45
C LEU A 425 6.57 4.97 -14.40
N VAL A 426 6.74 4.17 -15.46
CA VAL A 426 5.65 3.79 -16.35
C VAL A 426 4.58 3.01 -15.60
N ILE A 427 4.98 2.04 -14.77
CA ILE A 427 4.04 1.30 -13.91
C ILE A 427 3.25 2.25 -13.01
N ALA A 428 3.94 3.20 -12.35
CA ALA A 428 3.31 4.19 -11.50
C ALA A 428 2.38 5.12 -12.29
N ILE A 429 2.78 5.58 -13.48
CA ILE A 429 1.93 6.41 -14.36
C ILE A 429 0.68 5.64 -14.79
N CYS A 430 0.80 4.37 -15.17
CA CYS A 430 -0.34 3.52 -15.50
C CYS A 430 -1.30 3.38 -14.31
N ALA A 431 -0.78 3.07 -13.12
CA ALA A 431 -1.59 2.99 -11.89
C ALA A 431 -2.28 4.32 -11.56
N PHE A 432 -1.55 5.43 -11.70
CA PHE A 432 -2.09 6.78 -11.50
C PHE A 432 -3.21 7.13 -12.49
N ILE A 433 -3.04 6.79 -13.77
CA ILE A 433 -4.08 6.97 -14.79
C ILE A 433 -5.33 6.15 -14.46
N VAL A 434 -5.17 4.89 -14.02
CA VAL A 434 -6.29 4.04 -13.61
C VAL A 434 -7.03 4.67 -12.43
N MET A 435 -6.31 5.07 -11.38
CA MET A 435 -6.90 5.65 -10.17
C MET A 435 -7.63 6.98 -10.45
N THR A 436 -7.01 7.86 -11.22
CA THR A 436 -7.62 9.16 -11.56
C THR A 436 -8.81 9.01 -12.52
N THR A 437 -8.77 8.03 -13.42
CA THR A 437 -9.89 7.71 -14.32
C THR A 437 -11.06 7.12 -13.55
N TRP A 438 -10.79 6.19 -12.63
CA TRP A 438 -11.81 5.65 -11.74
C TRP A 438 -12.46 6.73 -10.88
N GLN A 439 -11.66 7.59 -10.25
CA GLN A 439 -12.18 8.66 -9.40
C GLN A 439 -13.09 9.61 -10.20
N ARG A 440 -12.69 10.01 -11.41
CA ARG A 440 -13.49 10.88 -12.27
C ARG A 440 -14.79 10.19 -12.71
N GLY A 441 -14.71 8.96 -13.22
CA GLY A 441 -15.88 8.21 -13.64
C GLY A 441 -16.86 7.95 -12.49
N ARG A 442 -16.34 7.60 -11.30
CA ARG A 442 -17.15 7.47 -10.08
C ARG A 442 -17.90 8.75 -9.76
N HIS A 443 -17.25 9.92 -9.85
CA HIS A 443 -17.90 11.20 -9.56
C HIS A 443 -19.03 11.49 -10.55
N LEU A 444 -18.81 11.24 -11.85
CA LEU A 444 -19.83 11.42 -12.89
C LEU A 444 -21.01 10.48 -12.68
N VAL A 445 -20.74 9.18 -12.46
CA VAL A 445 -21.77 8.18 -12.18
C VAL A 445 -22.53 8.48 -10.90
N THR A 446 -21.84 8.94 -9.84
CA THR A 446 -22.50 9.25 -8.57
C THR A 446 -23.41 10.46 -8.73
N ALA A 447 -22.97 11.51 -9.43
CA ALA A 447 -23.79 12.70 -9.69
C ALA A 447 -25.04 12.35 -10.53
N ALA A 448 -24.85 11.66 -11.65
CA ALA A 448 -25.96 11.27 -12.51
C ALA A 448 -26.91 10.27 -11.83
N ARG A 449 -26.37 9.35 -11.01
CA ARG A 449 -27.17 8.45 -10.18
C ARG A 449 -28.02 9.20 -9.16
N HIS A 450 -27.45 10.19 -8.46
CA HIS A 450 -28.20 11.01 -7.50
C HIS A 450 -29.35 11.77 -8.18
N GLU A 451 -29.15 12.23 -9.42
CA GLU A 451 -30.18 12.91 -10.19
C GLU A 451 -31.34 11.97 -10.57
N ILE A 452 -31.04 10.74 -10.99
CA ILE A 452 -32.06 9.73 -11.35
C ILE A 452 -32.77 9.19 -10.09
N GLU A 453 -32.03 8.91 -9.02
CA GLU A 453 -32.61 8.38 -7.78
C GLU A 453 -33.46 9.42 -7.05
N GLY A 454 -33.05 10.70 -7.07
CA GLY A 454 -33.70 11.77 -6.31
C GLY A 454 -33.69 11.53 -4.80
N PRO A 455 -34.10 12.53 -4.00
CA PRO A 455 -34.14 12.43 -2.55
C PRO A 455 -35.25 11.48 -2.07
N LEU A 456 -34.98 10.69 -1.03
CA LEU A 456 -35.92 9.66 -0.52
C LEU A 456 -37.20 10.26 0.09
N ARG A 457 -37.05 11.24 1.00
CA ARG A 457 -38.20 11.81 1.72
C ARG A 457 -39.22 12.47 0.77
N PRO A 458 -38.80 13.36 -0.17
CA PRO A 458 -39.74 13.95 -1.12
C PRO A 458 -40.42 12.93 -2.03
N PHE A 459 -39.77 11.80 -2.33
CA PHE A 459 -40.40 10.73 -3.08
C PHE A 459 -41.52 10.06 -2.26
N ILE A 460 -41.30 9.80 -0.97
CA ILE A 460 -42.34 9.26 -0.08
C ILE A 460 -43.50 10.24 0.06
N ASP A 461 -43.22 11.54 0.21
CA ASP A 461 -44.25 12.59 0.23
C ASP A 461 -45.09 12.56 -1.07
N GLU A 462 -44.44 12.41 -2.23
CA GLU A 462 -45.13 12.27 -3.52
C GLU A 462 -46.01 11.01 -3.59
N LEU A 463 -45.59 9.90 -3.00
CA LEU A 463 -46.42 8.68 -2.95
C LEU A 463 -47.69 8.88 -2.12
N ALA A 464 -47.59 9.62 -1.01
CA ALA A 464 -48.72 9.89 -0.12
C ALA A 464 -49.73 10.85 -0.76
N ASP A 465 -49.26 11.86 -1.47
CA ASP A 465 -50.11 12.88 -2.12
C ASP A 465 -50.66 12.43 -3.49
N ARG A 466 -50.26 11.26 -3.99
CA ARG A 466 -50.62 10.78 -5.32
C ARG A 466 -52.12 10.52 -5.46
N GLN A 467 -52.72 11.03 -6.54
CA GLN A 467 -54.10 10.73 -6.93
C GLN A 467 -54.18 10.22 -8.37
N PRO A 468 -54.79 9.03 -8.62
CA PRO A 468 -55.34 8.08 -7.64
C PRO A 468 -54.23 7.44 -6.75
N PRO A 469 -54.59 6.93 -5.56
CA PRO A 469 -53.63 6.33 -4.65
C PRO A 469 -52.93 5.13 -5.31
N LEU A 470 -51.65 4.96 -4.98
CA LEU A 470 -50.83 3.88 -5.52
C LEU A 470 -51.40 2.51 -5.11
N VAL A 471 -51.41 1.56 -6.03
CA VAL A 471 -51.84 0.19 -5.74
C VAL A 471 -50.84 -0.48 -4.81
N ARG A 472 -51.31 -0.95 -3.64
CA ARG A 472 -50.51 -1.74 -2.69
C ARG A 472 -50.83 -3.23 -2.87
N VAL A 473 -49.82 -4.04 -3.18
CA VAL A 473 -49.96 -5.50 -3.31
C VAL A 473 -49.55 -6.21 -2.02
N PRO A 474 -50.20 -7.34 -1.67
CA PRO A 474 -49.86 -8.08 -0.45
C PRO A 474 -48.40 -8.56 -0.43
N GLY A 475 -47.78 -8.49 0.75
CA GLY A 475 -46.44 -9.01 1.01
C GLY A 475 -45.38 -7.96 1.28
N THR A 476 -44.11 -8.41 1.32
CA THR A 476 -42.95 -7.59 1.66
C THR A 476 -42.00 -7.44 0.48
N ALA A 477 -41.59 -6.21 0.19
CA ALA A 477 -40.46 -5.91 -0.70
C ALA A 477 -39.30 -5.29 0.07
N VAL A 478 -38.10 -5.84 -0.14
CA VAL A 478 -36.85 -5.34 0.44
C VAL A 478 -36.05 -4.63 -0.65
N PHE A 479 -35.88 -3.32 -0.53
CA PHE A 479 -35.13 -2.50 -1.48
C PHE A 479 -33.75 -2.17 -0.91
N LEU A 480 -32.69 -2.70 -1.50
CA LEU A 480 -31.33 -2.35 -1.06
C LEU A 480 -30.92 -0.98 -1.61
N ASN A 481 -30.43 -0.12 -0.73
CA ASN A 481 -29.85 1.16 -1.08
C ASN A 481 -28.50 1.42 -0.40
N ARG A 482 -27.83 2.49 -0.81
CA ARG A 482 -26.52 2.89 -0.29
C ARG A 482 -26.60 3.78 0.95
N SER A 483 -27.68 4.56 1.08
CA SER A 483 -27.93 5.48 2.18
C SER A 483 -29.44 5.77 2.29
N ASP A 484 -29.81 6.52 3.33
CA ASP A 484 -31.14 7.08 3.57
C ASP A 484 -31.42 8.36 2.76
N ASP A 485 -30.39 8.98 2.18
CA ASP A 485 -30.53 10.23 1.43
C ASP A 485 -31.29 10.07 0.10
N THR A 486 -31.11 8.95 -0.61
CA THR A 486 -31.66 8.74 -1.97
C THR A 486 -32.76 7.70 -2.02
N THR A 487 -33.64 7.81 -3.00
CA THR A 487 -34.62 6.76 -3.26
C THR A 487 -33.93 5.56 -3.92
N PRO A 488 -34.16 4.32 -3.44
CA PRO A 488 -33.66 3.14 -4.16
C PRO A 488 -34.18 3.15 -5.59
N LEU A 489 -33.28 3.14 -6.58
CA LEU A 489 -33.67 3.22 -8.00
C LEU A 489 -34.70 2.14 -8.36
N ALA A 490 -34.50 0.92 -7.87
CA ALA A 490 -35.42 -0.19 -8.08
C ALA A 490 -36.84 0.11 -7.55
N MET A 491 -36.97 0.83 -6.44
CA MET A 491 -38.27 1.23 -5.88
C MET A 491 -38.92 2.28 -6.78
N ARG A 492 -38.18 3.35 -7.11
CA ARG A 492 -38.65 4.42 -7.99
C ARG A 492 -39.12 3.86 -9.34
N THR A 493 -38.26 3.09 -10.01
CA THR A 493 -38.57 2.49 -11.32
C THR A 493 -39.79 1.56 -11.23
N ASN A 494 -39.92 0.76 -10.16
CA ASN A 494 -41.08 -0.10 -9.98
C ASN A 494 -42.39 0.69 -9.83
N VAL A 495 -42.38 1.78 -9.06
CA VAL A 495 -43.56 2.66 -8.92
C VAL A 495 -43.87 3.39 -10.23
N GLU A 496 -42.85 3.86 -10.94
CA GLU A 496 -43.01 4.62 -12.18
C GLU A 496 -43.52 3.76 -13.34
N HIS A 497 -43.07 2.50 -13.45
CA HIS A 497 -43.41 1.64 -14.59
C HIS A 497 -44.55 0.67 -14.28
N ASN A 498 -44.55 0.06 -13.10
CA ASN A 498 -45.55 -0.93 -12.72
C ASN A 498 -46.71 -0.33 -11.93
N HIS A 499 -46.55 0.92 -11.43
CA HIS A 499 -47.57 1.61 -10.64
C HIS A 499 -48.05 0.84 -9.40
N VAL A 500 -47.14 0.06 -8.80
CA VAL A 500 -47.41 -0.81 -7.66
C VAL A 500 -46.29 -0.69 -6.62
N LEU A 501 -46.65 -0.79 -5.34
CA LEU A 501 -45.71 -1.02 -4.23
C LEU A 501 -46.26 -2.14 -3.33
N HIS A 502 -45.42 -2.82 -2.57
CA HIS A 502 -45.89 -3.85 -1.64
C HIS A 502 -46.48 -3.22 -0.36
N GLU A 503 -47.36 -3.93 0.34
CA GLU A 503 -47.91 -3.48 1.64
C GLU A 503 -46.80 -3.11 2.62
N HIS A 504 -45.73 -3.90 2.69
CA HIS A 504 -44.52 -3.57 3.47
C HIS A 504 -43.31 -3.35 2.55
N ALA A 505 -42.76 -2.14 2.56
CA ALA A 505 -41.55 -1.78 1.84
C ALA A 505 -40.40 -1.48 2.81
N VAL A 506 -39.41 -2.36 2.84
CA VAL A 506 -38.24 -2.22 3.72
C VAL A 506 -37.05 -1.74 2.89
N ILE A 507 -36.62 -0.50 3.10
CA ILE A 507 -35.42 0.04 2.48
C ILE A 507 -34.23 -0.32 3.35
N VAL A 508 -33.21 -0.96 2.80
CA VAL A 508 -32.06 -1.45 3.57
C VAL A 508 -30.77 -0.79 3.12
N ALA A 509 -30.09 -0.11 4.05
CA ALA A 509 -28.72 0.34 3.89
C ALA A 509 -27.79 -0.55 4.71
N VAL A 510 -26.66 -0.96 4.14
CA VAL A 510 -25.65 -1.77 4.86
C VAL A 510 -24.39 -0.95 5.07
N GLU A 511 -24.04 -0.73 6.34
CA GLU A 511 -22.86 0.03 6.75
C GLU A 511 -21.83 -0.88 7.43
N THR A 512 -20.58 -0.82 6.96
CA THR A 512 -19.47 -1.52 7.59
C THR A 512 -18.79 -0.62 8.61
N VAL A 513 -18.69 -1.08 9.86
CA VAL A 513 -18.09 -0.35 10.97
C VAL A 513 -16.69 -0.85 11.30
N PRO A 514 -15.79 -0.01 11.86
CA PRO A 514 -14.37 -0.34 12.08
C PRO A 514 -14.13 -1.23 13.32
N VAL A 515 -14.99 -2.21 13.54
CA VAL A 515 -14.87 -3.20 14.62
C VAL A 515 -15.02 -4.62 14.04
N PRO A 516 -14.32 -5.65 14.57
CA PRO A 516 -14.23 -6.96 13.90
C PRO A 516 -15.59 -7.64 13.75
N ARG A 517 -16.38 -7.58 14.82
CA ARG A 517 -17.74 -8.12 14.91
C ARG A 517 -18.58 -7.20 15.79
N LEU A 518 -19.85 -7.02 15.42
CA LEU A 518 -20.82 -6.31 16.26
C LEU A 518 -21.57 -7.29 17.15
N PRO A 519 -21.86 -6.92 18.41
CA PRO A 519 -22.90 -7.60 19.15
C PRO A 519 -24.27 -7.31 18.51
N ASP A 520 -25.16 -8.30 18.62
CA ASP A 520 -26.43 -8.37 17.91
C ASP A 520 -27.39 -7.21 18.22
N ASP A 521 -27.28 -6.62 19.40
CA ASP A 521 -28.07 -5.50 19.89
C ASP A 521 -27.77 -4.16 19.18
N LYS A 522 -26.61 -4.03 18.52
CA LYS A 522 -26.17 -2.80 17.84
C LYS A 522 -26.18 -2.90 16.32
N ARG A 523 -26.68 -4.02 15.78
CA ARG A 523 -26.63 -4.31 14.32
C ARG A 523 -27.66 -3.54 13.51
N ILE A 524 -28.72 -3.01 14.12
CA ILE A 524 -29.85 -2.48 13.38
C ILE A 524 -30.27 -1.13 13.95
N SER A 525 -30.46 -0.16 13.05
CA SER A 525 -31.19 1.08 13.33
C SER A 525 -32.36 1.18 12.37
N VAL A 526 -33.53 1.58 12.86
CA VAL A 526 -34.74 1.75 12.06
C VAL A 526 -35.16 3.21 12.09
N ASP A 527 -35.43 3.78 10.93
CA ASP A 527 -36.02 5.10 10.73
C ASP A 527 -37.36 4.90 10.00
N SER A 528 -38.45 5.44 10.55
CA SER A 528 -39.77 5.39 9.94
C SER A 528 -39.97 6.51 8.90
N LEU A 529 -38.91 7.26 8.58
CA LEU A 529 -38.87 8.29 7.54
C LEU A 529 -39.86 9.45 7.77
N GLY A 530 -40.42 9.56 8.98
CA GLY A 530 -41.39 10.58 9.36
C GLY A 530 -42.85 10.12 9.35
N TYR A 531 -43.12 8.92 8.84
CA TYR A 531 -44.46 8.32 8.76
C TYR A 531 -44.55 7.10 9.69
N ARG A 532 -45.75 6.70 10.11
CA ARG A 532 -45.98 5.60 11.08
C ARG A 532 -47.08 4.63 10.68
N ASP A 533 -47.70 4.83 9.52
CA ASP A 533 -48.83 4.03 9.02
C ASP A 533 -48.82 3.87 7.48
N ASP A 534 -47.66 4.02 6.83
CA ASP A 534 -47.52 3.92 5.37
C ASP A 534 -46.88 2.59 4.90
N GLY A 535 -46.45 1.75 5.84
CA GLY A 535 -45.77 0.48 5.60
C GLY A 535 -44.38 0.63 4.99
N ILE A 536 -43.75 1.81 5.06
CA ILE A 536 -42.43 2.08 4.49
C ILE A 536 -41.44 2.38 5.61
N VAL A 537 -40.38 1.58 5.72
CA VAL A 537 -39.35 1.76 6.75
C VAL A 537 -37.96 1.73 6.16
N HIS A 538 -37.05 2.55 6.71
CA HIS A 538 -35.62 2.50 6.40
C HIS A 538 -34.87 1.78 7.52
N VAL A 539 -34.08 0.79 7.15
CA VAL A 539 -33.31 -0.06 8.07
C VAL A 539 -31.83 0.02 7.71
N THR A 540 -31.04 0.54 8.65
CA THR A 540 -29.57 0.54 8.55
C THR A 540 -29.02 -0.69 9.27
N VAL A 541 -28.34 -1.56 8.55
CA VAL A 541 -27.67 -2.75 9.06
C VAL A 541 -26.18 -2.48 9.22
N TYR A 542 -25.70 -2.49 10.46
CA TYR A 542 -24.30 -2.34 10.82
C TYR A 542 -23.60 -3.70 10.89
N VAL A 543 -22.48 -3.81 10.17
CA VAL A 543 -21.72 -5.06 10.03
C VAL A 543 -20.25 -4.82 10.37
N GLY A 544 -19.64 -5.69 11.19
CA GLY A 544 -18.21 -5.60 11.48
C GLY A 544 -17.35 -5.93 10.25
N TYR A 545 -16.11 -5.42 10.19
CA TYR A 545 -15.26 -5.57 9.00
C TYR A 545 -14.83 -7.03 8.69
N MET A 546 -14.93 -7.95 9.65
CA MET A 546 -14.70 -9.39 9.40
C MET A 546 -15.98 -10.18 9.13
N GLU A 547 -17.13 -9.55 9.26
CA GLU A 547 -18.42 -10.20 9.07
C GLU A 547 -18.84 -10.10 7.62
N ARG A 548 -19.47 -11.16 7.12
CA ARG A 548 -20.14 -11.09 5.83
C ARG A 548 -21.54 -10.56 6.08
N PRO A 549 -21.99 -9.52 5.35
CA PRO A 549 -23.35 -9.06 5.48
C PRO A 549 -24.30 -10.15 5.00
N ASP A 550 -25.27 -10.47 5.85
CA ASP A 550 -26.41 -11.33 5.55
C ASP A 550 -27.66 -10.50 5.83
N VAL A 551 -28.19 -9.91 4.77
CA VAL A 551 -29.35 -9.01 4.87
C VAL A 551 -30.59 -9.78 5.36
N PRO A 552 -30.95 -10.94 4.81
CA PRO A 552 -32.06 -11.73 5.32
C PRO A 552 -31.93 -12.07 6.82
N ALA A 553 -30.75 -12.48 7.28
CA ALA A 553 -30.53 -12.80 8.69
C ALA A 553 -30.64 -11.56 9.59
N ALA A 554 -30.10 -10.42 9.16
CA ALA A 554 -30.23 -9.17 9.91
C ALA A 554 -31.70 -8.74 10.02
N LEU A 555 -32.46 -8.78 8.92
CA LEU A 555 -33.87 -8.37 8.93
C LEU A 555 -34.73 -9.24 9.85
N ARG A 556 -34.39 -10.52 10.06
CA ARG A 556 -35.11 -11.39 11.02
C ARG A 556 -35.01 -10.92 12.47
N MET A 557 -34.05 -10.05 12.79
CA MET A 557 -33.86 -9.50 14.12
C MET A 557 -34.69 -8.23 14.36
N LEU A 558 -35.43 -7.75 13.34
CA LEU A 558 -36.30 -6.59 13.48
C LEU A 558 -37.45 -6.87 14.45
N PRO A 559 -37.70 -6.00 15.44
CA PRO A 559 -38.86 -6.11 16.31
C PRO A 559 -40.15 -5.92 15.50
N SER A 560 -41.12 -6.81 15.68
CA SER A 560 -42.44 -6.75 15.02
C SER A 560 -43.26 -5.51 15.37
N GLU A 561 -42.91 -4.83 16.46
CA GLU A 561 -43.56 -3.60 16.94
C GLU A 561 -43.14 -2.35 16.15
N ILE A 562 -41.99 -2.40 15.46
CA ILE A 562 -41.40 -1.24 14.77
C ILE A 562 -41.69 -1.28 13.25
N THR A 563 -42.15 -2.42 12.73
CA THR A 563 -42.33 -2.66 11.30
C THR A 563 -43.80 -2.64 10.83
N GLU A 564 -44.71 -2.05 11.61
CA GLU A 564 -46.13 -1.87 11.23
C GLU A 564 -46.83 -3.19 10.83
N GLY A 565 -46.54 -4.28 11.55
CA GLY A 565 -47.08 -5.61 11.28
C GLY A 565 -46.09 -6.52 10.53
N GLY A 566 -46.07 -7.80 10.91
CA GLY A 566 -44.98 -8.74 10.62
C GLY A 566 -44.50 -8.79 9.17
N VAL A 567 -43.29 -8.28 8.94
CA VAL A 567 -42.50 -8.44 7.72
C VAL A 567 -42.27 -9.93 7.46
N ASP A 568 -42.95 -10.51 6.48
CA ASP A 568 -42.76 -11.92 6.09
C ASP A 568 -41.53 -12.05 5.18
N LEU A 569 -40.37 -12.26 5.81
CA LEU A 569 -39.08 -12.43 5.13
C LEU A 569 -38.95 -13.76 4.37
N ASP A 570 -39.80 -14.75 4.68
CA ASP A 570 -39.80 -16.04 3.98
C ASP A 570 -40.50 -15.94 2.61
N ARG A 571 -41.37 -14.95 2.43
CA ARG A 571 -42.01 -14.62 1.14
C ARG A 571 -41.56 -13.29 0.53
N ALA A 572 -40.64 -12.58 1.18
CA ALA A 572 -40.16 -11.29 0.70
C ALA A 572 -39.46 -11.37 -0.66
N SER A 573 -39.71 -10.36 -1.50
CA SER A 573 -38.99 -10.13 -2.75
C SER A 573 -37.89 -9.10 -2.54
N TYR A 574 -36.66 -9.41 -2.96
CA TYR A 574 -35.50 -8.55 -2.80
C TYR A 574 -35.23 -7.79 -4.10
N PHE A 575 -35.27 -6.47 -4.06
CA PHE A 575 -35.03 -5.60 -5.19
C PHE A 575 -33.65 -4.96 -5.08
N LEU A 576 -32.81 -5.19 -6.08
CA LEU A 576 -31.48 -4.63 -6.14
C LEU A 576 -31.34 -3.73 -7.36
N SER A 577 -30.91 -2.50 -7.12
CA SER A 577 -30.67 -1.51 -8.17
C SER A 577 -29.37 -1.82 -8.89
N HIS A 578 -29.46 -2.11 -10.19
CA HIS A 578 -28.30 -2.31 -11.05
C HIS A 578 -28.16 -1.14 -12.02
N LEU A 579 -26.95 -0.62 -12.17
CA LEU A 579 -26.65 0.40 -13.18
C LEU A 579 -25.70 -0.21 -14.21
N GLU A 580 -26.21 -0.39 -15.42
CA GLU A 580 -25.36 -0.77 -16.54
C GLU A 580 -24.68 0.49 -17.07
N LEU A 581 -23.35 0.52 -16.97
CA LEU A 581 -22.53 1.65 -17.40
C LEU A 581 -22.14 1.46 -18.86
N VAL A 582 -22.59 2.36 -19.72
CA VAL A 582 -22.25 2.33 -21.16
C VAL A 582 -21.51 3.61 -21.55
N PRO A 583 -20.50 3.54 -22.44
CA PRO A 583 -19.83 4.76 -22.91
C PRO A 583 -20.83 5.63 -23.68
N GLY A 584 -21.12 6.82 -23.16
CA GLY A 584 -21.97 7.81 -23.82
C GLY A 584 -21.17 8.88 -24.57
N ASP A 585 -21.87 9.83 -25.19
CA ASP A 585 -21.27 10.92 -25.97
C ASP A 585 -20.94 12.18 -25.14
N SER A 586 -21.20 12.17 -23.82
CA SER A 586 -20.89 13.33 -22.96
C SER A 586 -19.40 13.75 -23.06
N PRO A 587 -19.09 15.05 -23.17
CA PRO A 587 -17.72 15.56 -23.22
C PRO A 587 -16.98 15.52 -21.87
N ASP A 588 -17.64 15.13 -20.77
CA ASP A 588 -17.09 15.21 -19.40
C ASP A 588 -15.87 14.30 -19.13
N MET A 589 -15.63 13.32 -20.02
CA MET A 589 -14.49 12.41 -20.00
C MET A 589 -14.13 11.95 -21.42
N THR A 590 -12.83 11.79 -21.72
CA THR A 590 -12.38 11.34 -23.04
C THR A 590 -12.77 9.89 -23.33
N GLY A 591 -13.03 9.55 -24.60
CA GLY A 591 -13.53 8.23 -25.00
C GLY A 591 -12.67 7.03 -24.55
N TRP A 592 -11.34 7.16 -24.55
CA TRP A 592 -10.45 6.10 -24.06
C TRP A 592 -10.52 5.93 -22.53
N ARG A 593 -10.71 7.02 -21.78
CA ARG A 593 -10.91 6.98 -20.31
C ARG A 593 -12.26 6.38 -19.95
N LYS A 594 -13.32 6.64 -20.75
CA LYS A 594 -14.62 5.96 -20.63
C LYS A 594 -14.49 4.46 -20.78
N ARG A 595 -13.80 3.99 -21.82
CA ARG A 595 -13.53 2.55 -22.01
C ARG A 595 -12.74 1.95 -20.85
N LEU A 596 -11.74 2.65 -20.35
CA LEU A 596 -10.97 2.21 -19.18
C LEU A 596 -11.83 2.16 -17.90
N PHE A 597 -12.68 3.16 -17.69
CA PHE A 597 -13.61 3.19 -16.55
C PHE A 597 -14.63 2.04 -16.60
N VAL A 598 -15.22 1.78 -17.77
CA VAL A 598 -16.13 0.65 -17.98
C VAL A 598 -15.39 -0.69 -17.84
N ALA A 599 -14.18 -0.83 -18.39
CA ALA A 599 -13.38 -2.04 -18.22
C ALA A 599 -13.04 -2.32 -16.74
N THR A 600 -12.76 -1.28 -15.97
CA THR A 600 -12.45 -1.40 -14.53
C THR A 600 -13.70 -1.60 -13.67
N SER A 601 -14.90 -1.22 -14.13
CA SER A 601 -16.15 -1.50 -13.40
C SER A 601 -16.48 -2.99 -13.40
N PHE A 602 -16.12 -3.74 -14.46
CA PHE A 602 -16.26 -5.20 -14.49
C PHE A 602 -15.38 -5.95 -13.46
N LEU A 603 -14.39 -5.28 -12.86
CA LEU A 603 -13.60 -5.85 -11.76
C LEU A 603 -14.33 -5.78 -10.41
N THR A 604 -15.51 -5.15 -10.34
CA THR A 604 -16.30 -5.06 -9.09
C THR A 604 -16.95 -6.39 -8.74
N ALA A 605 -16.94 -6.74 -7.45
CA ALA A 605 -17.54 -7.97 -6.96
C ALA A 605 -19.08 -7.96 -7.14
N ASP A 606 -19.64 -9.14 -7.41
CA ASP A 606 -21.09 -9.35 -7.51
C ASP A 606 -21.81 -8.88 -6.24
N ALA A 607 -22.73 -7.93 -6.40
CA ALA A 607 -23.46 -7.32 -5.29
C ALA A 607 -24.47 -8.28 -4.65
N ALA A 608 -25.13 -9.14 -5.44
CA ALA A 608 -26.13 -10.07 -4.92
C ALA A 608 -25.49 -11.17 -4.06
N GLY A 609 -24.39 -11.77 -4.54
CA GLY A 609 -23.61 -12.73 -3.77
C GLY A 609 -22.93 -12.13 -2.53
N TYR A 610 -22.63 -10.83 -2.52
CA TYR A 610 -22.02 -10.16 -1.36
C TYR A 610 -22.99 -10.05 -0.17
N PHE A 611 -24.26 -9.76 -0.42
CA PHE A 611 -25.29 -9.56 0.62
C PHE A 611 -26.06 -10.84 1.02
N HIS A 612 -25.67 -12.00 0.48
CA HIS A 612 -26.32 -13.30 0.69
C HIS A 612 -27.83 -13.29 0.38
N LEU A 613 -28.23 -12.57 -0.68
CA LEU A 613 -29.63 -12.51 -1.09
C LEU A 613 -30.06 -13.84 -1.74
N PRO A 614 -31.30 -14.33 -1.51
CA PRO A 614 -31.80 -15.55 -2.13
C PRO A 614 -31.90 -15.38 -3.65
N PRO A 615 -31.19 -16.17 -4.49
CA PRO A 615 -31.15 -15.96 -5.94
C PRO A 615 -32.52 -16.08 -6.61
N ASP A 616 -33.36 -16.97 -6.09
CA ASP A 616 -34.72 -17.27 -6.54
C ASP A 616 -35.74 -16.16 -6.22
N ARG A 617 -35.41 -15.25 -5.30
CA ARG A 617 -36.28 -14.15 -4.84
C ARG A 617 -35.64 -12.76 -5.02
N THR A 618 -34.54 -12.68 -5.77
CA THR A 618 -33.84 -11.42 -6.04
C THR A 618 -34.16 -10.93 -7.45
N ILE A 619 -34.71 -9.73 -7.54
CA ILE A 619 -35.03 -9.02 -8.78
C ILE A 619 -34.00 -7.91 -8.98
N LEU A 620 -33.29 -7.97 -10.10
CA LEU A 620 -32.37 -6.92 -10.53
C LEU A 620 -33.14 -5.93 -11.40
N VAL A 621 -33.32 -4.71 -10.90
CA VAL A 621 -33.91 -3.61 -11.67
C VAL A 621 -32.78 -2.77 -12.21
N GLY A 622 -32.52 -2.94 -13.51
CA GLY A 622 -31.47 -2.25 -14.23
C GLY A 622 -31.93 -0.90 -14.77
N SER A 623 -31.09 0.12 -14.66
CA SER A 623 -31.17 1.31 -15.52
C SER A 623 -29.86 1.47 -16.27
N ARG A 624 -29.95 1.95 -17.51
CA ARG A 624 -28.77 2.24 -18.33
C ARG A 624 -28.33 3.67 -18.08
N LEU A 625 -27.06 3.83 -17.70
CA LEU A 625 -26.46 5.13 -17.49
C LEU A 625 -25.31 5.33 -18.48
N ASP A 626 -25.45 6.36 -19.30
CA ASP A 626 -24.43 6.78 -20.24
C ASP A 626 -23.37 7.64 -19.51
N VAL A 627 -22.10 7.23 -19.59
CA VAL A 627 -20.95 7.87 -18.93
C VAL A 627 -20.02 8.53 -19.92
#